data_AF-A0A645IE89-F1
#
_entry.id   AF-A0A645IE89-F1
#
_cell.length_a   1.000
_cell.length_b   1.000
_cell.length_c   1.000
_cell.angle_alpha   90.00
_cell.angle_beta   90.00
_cell.angle_gamma   90.00
#
_symmetry.space_group_name_H-M   'P 1'
#
loop_
_entity.id
_entity.type
_entity.pdbx_description
1 polymer ?
#
loop_
_entity_poly.entity_id
_entity_poly.type
_entity_poly.pdbx_seq_one_letter_code
_entity_poly.pdbx_strand_id
1 'polypeptide(L)'
;MLKSLIKDRKISYNWHDGSLSYLEAVFARGDRRLGRVLLKAHEAGCKFDGWQEHYDHQKWLSVFEEAGVDPDFYALRSRSFDELLPWDFIDIGVTKEFLQKEWEKSTEEALTPYCREGCSNCGVMQFSKGWKCHEHYTV
;
A
#
# COMPACT_ATOMS: atom_id res chain seq x y z
N MET A 1 20.89 -9.66 15.38
CA MET A 1 19.53 -9.83 14.78
C MET A 1 18.72 -10.76 15.66
N LEU A 2 17.39 -10.56 15.77
CA LEU A 2 16.49 -11.30 16.68
C LEU A 2 16.63 -12.84 16.60
N LYS A 3 16.85 -13.37 15.38
CA LYS A 3 17.06 -14.80 15.14
C LYS A 3 18.25 -15.39 15.90
N SER A 4 19.33 -14.63 16.09
CA SER A 4 20.51 -15.11 16.85
C SER A 4 20.26 -15.15 18.36
N LEU A 5 19.16 -14.58 18.83
CA LEU A 5 18.74 -14.58 20.24
C LEU A 5 17.79 -15.74 20.55
N ILE A 6 17.19 -16.38 19.53
CA ILE A 6 16.30 -17.52 19.68
C ILE A 6 17.14 -18.78 19.87
N LYS A 7 17.19 -19.30 21.10
CA LYS A 7 17.95 -20.51 21.47
C LYS A 7 17.08 -21.75 21.61
N ASP A 8 15.77 -21.58 21.72
CA ASP A 8 14.82 -22.68 21.87
C ASP A 8 14.52 -23.32 20.50
N ARG A 9 14.73 -24.63 20.39
CA ARG A 9 14.51 -25.41 19.16
C ARG A 9 13.02 -25.55 18.80
N LYS A 10 12.10 -25.26 19.73
CA LYS A 10 10.66 -25.28 19.49
C LYS A 10 10.15 -24.02 18.80
N ILE A 11 10.98 -22.98 18.70
CA ILE A 11 10.63 -21.71 18.09
C ILE A 11 11.19 -21.68 16.67
N SER A 12 10.31 -21.80 15.68
CA SER A 12 10.64 -21.54 14.28
C SER A 12 10.36 -20.06 13.98
N TYR A 13 11.36 -19.35 13.48
CA TYR A 13 11.26 -17.94 13.12
C TYR A 13 11.31 -17.78 11.60
N ASN A 14 10.13 -17.52 11.03
CA ASN A 14 9.98 -17.13 9.63
C ASN A 14 9.85 -15.60 9.58
N TRP A 15 10.64 -14.97 8.72
CA TRP A 15 10.56 -13.54 8.47
C TRP A 15 10.68 -13.32 6.96
N HIS A 16 9.99 -12.29 6.47
CA HIS A 16 10.14 -11.82 5.10
C HIS A 16 11.18 -10.71 5.08
N ASP A 17 12.09 -10.75 4.11
CA ASP A 17 12.98 -9.62 3.88
C ASP A 17 12.15 -8.39 3.47
N GLY A 18 12.23 -7.34 4.28
CA GLY A 18 11.48 -6.10 4.08
C GLY A 18 11.92 -5.33 2.85
N SER A 19 13.03 -5.71 2.24
CA SER A 19 13.58 -5.12 1.03
C SER A 19 12.64 -5.24 -0.18
N LEU A 20 11.87 -6.34 -0.32
CA LEU A 20 10.85 -6.46 -1.38
C LEU A 20 9.65 -5.57 -1.08
N SER A 21 9.16 -5.58 0.17
CA SER A 21 8.05 -4.73 0.59
C SER A 21 8.36 -3.24 0.46
N TYR A 22 9.62 -2.85 0.60
CA TYR A 22 10.08 -1.50 0.29
C TYR A 22 9.87 -1.15 -1.19
N LEU A 23 10.19 -2.08 -2.10
CA LEU A 23 9.98 -1.85 -3.53
C LEU A 23 8.48 -1.80 -3.90
N GLU A 24 7.67 -2.68 -3.31
CA GLU A 24 6.21 -2.65 -3.43
C GLU A 24 5.64 -1.30 -2.95
N ALA A 25 6.16 -0.81 -1.83
CA ALA A 25 5.85 0.51 -1.28
C ALA A 25 6.17 1.65 -2.25
N VAL A 26 7.32 1.60 -2.94
CA VAL A 26 7.69 2.59 -3.96
C VAL A 26 6.69 2.56 -5.13
N PHE A 27 6.44 1.39 -5.71
CA PHE A 27 5.61 1.28 -6.91
C PHE A 27 4.12 1.49 -6.67
N ALA A 28 3.59 1.06 -5.52
CA ALA A 28 2.20 1.30 -5.14
C ALA A 28 1.87 2.80 -5.01
N ARG A 29 2.88 3.65 -4.82
CA ARG A 29 2.76 5.11 -4.69
C ARG A 29 3.43 5.86 -5.84
N GLY A 30 3.79 5.13 -6.89
CA GLY A 30 4.56 5.63 -8.01
C GLY A 30 3.82 6.63 -8.88
N ASP A 31 4.60 7.42 -9.60
CA ASP A 31 4.12 8.27 -10.68
C ASP A 31 4.92 8.00 -11.96
N ARG A 32 4.68 8.79 -13.02
CA ARG A 32 5.34 8.62 -14.32
C ARG A 32 6.88 8.62 -14.24
N ARG A 33 7.48 9.23 -13.21
CA ARG A 33 8.94 9.21 -13.01
C ARG A 33 9.46 7.79 -12.82
N LEU A 34 8.69 6.90 -12.19
CA LEU A 34 9.07 5.49 -12.02
C LEU A 34 9.09 4.70 -13.32
N GLY A 35 8.48 5.18 -14.40
CA GLY A 35 8.54 4.53 -15.70
C GLY A 35 9.97 4.38 -16.22
N ARG A 36 10.83 5.39 -15.99
CA ARG A 36 12.25 5.32 -16.37
C ARG A 36 13.04 4.32 -15.51
N VAL A 37 12.65 4.19 -14.23
CA VAL A 37 13.25 3.23 -13.29
C VAL A 37 12.93 1.82 -13.76
N LEU A 38 11.67 1.54 -14.11
CA LEU A 38 11.26 0.23 -14.62
C LEU A 38 11.98 -0.13 -15.91
N LEU A 39 12.14 0.82 -16.84
CA LEU A 39 12.89 0.59 -18.07
C LEU A 39 14.34 0.21 -17.78
N LYS A 40 15.04 0.99 -16.94
CA LYS A 40 16.42 0.71 -16.54
C LYS A 40 16.55 -0.60 -15.77
N ALA A 41 15.61 -0.92 -14.88
CA ALA A 41 15.58 -2.19 -14.16
C ALA A 41 15.48 -3.37 -15.13
N HIS A 42 14.60 -3.25 -16.13
CA HIS A 42 14.47 -4.26 -17.17
C HIS A 42 15.76 -4.42 -17.99
N GLU A 43 16.39 -3.31 -18.42
CA GLU A 43 17.67 -3.30 -19.15
C GLU A 43 18.81 -3.90 -18.32
N ALA A 44 18.83 -3.64 -17.01
CA ALA A 44 19.77 -4.25 -16.08
C ALA A 44 19.49 -5.75 -15.85
N GLY A 45 18.33 -6.27 -16.27
CA GLY A 45 17.91 -7.65 -16.10
C GLY A 45 17.31 -7.95 -14.73
N CYS A 46 16.69 -6.97 -14.06
CA CYS A 46 15.77 -7.21 -12.95
C CYS A 46 14.51 -7.87 -13.52
N LYS A 47 14.34 -9.17 -13.23
CA LYS A 47 13.25 -10.00 -13.70
C LYS A 47 12.98 -11.09 -12.69
N PHE A 48 11.72 -11.52 -12.58
CA PHE A 48 11.29 -12.50 -11.58
C PHE A 48 11.55 -12.06 -10.13
N ASP A 49 11.62 -10.74 -9.87
CA ASP A 49 11.84 -10.15 -8.54
C ASP A 49 10.71 -10.43 -7.53
N GLY A 50 9.56 -10.99 -7.99
CA GLY A 50 8.51 -11.49 -7.10
C GLY A 50 8.87 -12.79 -6.36
N TRP A 51 9.92 -13.48 -6.80
CA TRP A 51 10.49 -14.63 -6.08
C TRP A 51 11.75 -14.18 -5.35
N GLN A 52 11.78 -14.39 -4.04
CA GLN A 52 12.87 -13.95 -3.15
C GLN A 52 14.26 -14.42 -3.61
N GLU A 53 14.34 -15.58 -4.27
CA GLU A 53 15.60 -16.17 -4.77
C GLU A 53 16.22 -15.40 -5.93
N HIS A 54 15.44 -14.56 -6.62
CA HIS A 54 15.87 -13.77 -7.77
C HIS A 54 15.95 -12.27 -7.48
N TYR A 55 15.43 -11.85 -6.32
CA TYR A 55 15.40 -10.45 -5.93
C TYR A 55 16.80 -9.96 -5.51
N ASP A 56 17.27 -8.93 -6.19
CA ASP A 56 18.54 -8.26 -5.87
C ASP A 56 18.28 -6.80 -5.48
N HIS A 57 18.21 -6.55 -4.18
CA HIS A 57 17.94 -5.22 -3.65
C HIS A 57 19.01 -4.18 -4.04
N GLN A 58 20.29 -4.57 -4.07
CA GLN A 58 21.37 -3.63 -4.38
C GLN A 58 21.31 -3.17 -5.82
N LYS A 59 20.94 -4.09 -6.72
CA LYS A 59 20.70 -3.77 -8.13
C LYS A 59 19.52 -2.82 -8.33
N TRP A 60 18.47 -2.94 -7.52
CA TRP A 60 17.37 -1.97 -7.54
C TRP A 60 17.83 -0.59 -7.08
N LEU A 61 18.60 -0.49 -5.99
CA LEU A 61 19.15 0.77 -5.51
C LEU A 61 20.04 1.46 -6.56
N SER A 62 20.89 0.70 -7.26
CA SER A 62 21.72 1.27 -8.34
C SER A 62 20.88 1.78 -9.50
N VAL A 63 19.79 1.07 -9.85
CA VAL A 63 18.86 1.52 -10.90
C VAL A 63 18.15 2.82 -10.51
N PHE A 64 17.72 2.96 -9.25
CA PHE A 64 17.13 4.20 -8.74
C PHE A 64 18.13 5.38 -8.81
N GLU A 65 19.38 5.15 -8.39
CA GLU A 65 20.45 6.13 -8.47
C GLU A 65 20.72 6.57 -9.91
N GLU A 66 20.89 5.62 -10.83
CA GLU A 66 21.09 5.91 -12.25
C GLU A 66 19.89 6.63 -12.91
N ALA A 67 18.68 6.36 -12.45
CA ALA A 67 17.48 7.02 -12.91
C ALA A 67 17.34 8.45 -12.37
N GLY A 68 18.12 8.81 -11.34
CA GLY A 68 18.00 10.05 -10.59
C GLY A 68 16.67 10.16 -9.86
N VAL A 69 16.17 9.02 -9.34
CA VAL A 69 14.89 8.95 -8.62
C VAL A 69 15.16 8.45 -7.22
N ASP A 70 14.77 9.24 -6.23
CA ASP A 70 14.82 8.85 -4.82
C ASP A 70 13.64 7.92 -4.48
N PRO A 71 13.89 6.64 -4.12
CA PRO A 71 12.84 5.72 -3.73
C PRO A 71 12.22 6.06 -2.35
N ASP A 72 12.96 6.71 -1.43
CA ASP A 72 12.45 7.04 -0.10
C ASP A 72 11.33 8.09 -0.14
N PHE A 73 11.39 9.00 -1.12
CA PHE A 73 10.30 9.93 -1.43
C PHE A 73 8.95 9.21 -1.58
N TYR A 74 8.96 8.00 -2.16
CA TYR A 74 7.76 7.21 -2.38
C TYR A 74 7.42 6.34 -1.17
N ALA A 75 8.41 5.61 -0.64
CA ALA A 75 8.20 4.57 0.35
C ALA A 75 7.98 5.12 1.77
N LEU A 76 8.75 6.12 2.18
CA LEU A 76 8.91 6.51 3.60
C LEU A 76 8.34 7.88 3.95
N ARG A 77 8.06 8.73 2.96
CA ARG A 77 7.51 10.08 3.20
C ARG A 77 6.08 10.03 3.76
N SER A 78 5.85 10.74 4.86
CA SER A 78 4.51 11.06 5.35
C SER A 78 3.78 11.97 4.37
N ARG A 79 2.48 11.72 4.15
CA ARG A 79 1.67 12.48 3.20
C ARG A 79 0.54 13.21 3.92
N SER A 80 0.30 14.46 3.54
CA SER A 80 -0.88 15.21 4.02
C SER A 80 -2.11 14.82 3.20
N PHE A 81 -3.30 14.91 3.78
CA PHE A 81 -4.54 14.80 3.00
C PHE A 81 -4.78 16.01 2.07
N ASP A 82 -4.08 17.12 2.31
CA ASP A 82 -4.16 18.35 1.52
C ASP A 82 -3.36 18.28 0.20
N GLU A 83 -2.50 17.27 0.04
CA GLU A 83 -1.79 17.03 -1.22
C GLU A 83 -2.57 16.06 -2.11
N LEU A 84 -2.20 16.01 -3.40
CA LEU A 84 -2.70 14.99 -4.31
C LEU A 84 -2.08 13.64 -3.94
N LEU A 85 -2.92 12.73 -3.45
CA LEU A 85 -2.48 11.40 -3.07
C LEU A 85 -2.31 10.51 -4.30
N PRO A 86 -1.37 9.55 -4.29
CA PRO A 86 -1.14 8.66 -5.43
C PRO A 86 -2.38 7.88 -5.87
N TRP A 87 -3.38 7.69 -5.01
CA TRP A 87 -4.61 6.95 -5.29
C TRP A 87 -5.84 7.85 -5.53
N ASP A 88 -5.70 9.18 -5.50
CA ASP A 88 -6.84 10.10 -5.66
C ASP A 88 -7.54 9.96 -7.03
N PHE A 89 -6.87 9.37 -8.03
CA PHE A 89 -7.48 9.10 -9.34
C PHE A 89 -8.32 7.82 -9.38
N ILE A 90 -8.30 7.01 -8.32
CA ILE A 90 -9.02 5.74 -8.23
C ILE A 90 -10.36 6.02 -7.56
N ASP A 91 -11.44 5.85 -8.32
CA ASP A 91 -12.80 5.95 -7.78
C ASP A 91 -13.37 4.54 -7.52
N ILE A 92 -13.55 4.23 -6.23
CA ILE A 92 -14.19 2.99 -5.76
C ILE A 92 -15.61 3.23 -5.22
N GLY A 93 -16.14 4.44 -5.38
CA GLY A 93 -17.42 4.88 -4.84
C GLY A 93 -17.42 5.31 -3.38
N VAL A 94 -16.35 5.03 -2.64
CA VAL A 94 -16.16 5.55 -1.27
C VAL A 94 -15.53 6.93 -1.34
N THR A 95 -16.08 7.92 -0.62
CA THR A 95 -15.55 9.28 -0.69
C THR A 95 -14.21 9.44 0.04
N LYS A 96 -13.39 10.37 -0.44
CA LYS A 96 -12.10 10.71 0.20
C LYS A 96 -12.29 11.18 1.65
N GLU A 97 -13.33 11.96 1.90
CA GLU A 97 -13.66 12.46 3.24
C GLU A 97 -14.03 11.32 4.20
N PHE A 98 -14.66 10.26 3.70
CA PHE A 98 -14.93 9.07 4.52
C PHE A 98 -13.63 8.34 4.86
N LEU A 99 -12.75 8.10 3.87
CA LEU A 99 -11.46 7.44 4.11
C LEU A 99 -10.56 8.22 5.07
N GLN A 100 -10.58 9.56 5.01
CA GLN A 100 -9.88 10.40 5.97
C GLN A 100 -10.39 10.20 7.40
N LYS A 101 -11.72 10.20 7.59
CA LYS A 101 -12.32 9.93 8.91
C LYS A 101 -12.01 8.53 9.43
N GLU A 102 -11.96 7.53 8.56
CA GLU A 102 -11.57 6.17 8.95
C GLU A 102 -10.10 6.10 9.39
N TRP A 103 -9.21 6.85 8.71
CA TRP A 103 -7.82 6.98 9.13
C TRP A 103 -7.71 7.66 10.50
N GLU A 104 -8.42 8.78 10.72
CA GLU A 104 -8.45 9.47 12.02
C GLU A 104 -8.92 8.53 13.15
N LYS A 105 -10.06 7.84 12.96
CA LYS A 105 -10.53 6.83 13.92
C LYS A 105 -9.51 5.74 14.21
N SER A 106 -8.79 5.27 13.19
CA SER A 106 -7.76 4.24 13.37
C SER A 106 -6.61 4.72 14.25
N THR A 107 -6.27 6.01 14.19
CA THR A 107 -5.27 6.61 15.10
C THR A 107 -5.79 6.75 16.53
N GLU A 108 -7.11 6.82 16.71
CA GLU A 108 -7.79 6.88 17.99
C GLU A 108 -8.21 5.49 18.52
N GLU A 109 -7.82 4.41 17.83
CA GLU A 109 -8.23 3.03 18.13
C GLU A 109 -9.77 2.83 18.13
N ALA A 110 -10.49 3.70 17.44
CA ALA A 110 -11.94 3.68 17.33
C ALA A 110 -12.39 2.81 16.14
N LEU A 111 -13.47 2.05 16.36
CA LEU A 111 -14.05 1.19 15.33
C LEU A 111 -15.22 1.88 14.62
N THR A 112 -15.34 1.61 13.32
CA THR A 112 -16.54 1.93 12.57
C THR A 112 -17.56 0.80 12.71
N PRO A 113 -18.81 1.10 13.09
CA PRO A 113 -19.86 0.09 13.22
C PRO A 113 -20.07 -0.69 11.93
N TYR A 114 -20.55 -1.93 12.07
CA TYR A 114 -20.86 -2.76 10.92
C TYR A 114 -22.03 -2.17 10.12
N CYS A 115 -21.92 -2.13 8.79
CA CYS A 115 -22.94 -1.52 7.92
C CYS A 115 -24.36 -2.09 8.07
N ARG A 116 -24.53 -3.28 8.69
CA ARG A 116 -25.86 -3.86 8.97
C ARG A 116 -26.49 -3.33 10.25
N GLU A 117 -25.71 -2.76 11.15
CA GLU A 117 -26.17 -2.13 12.38
C GLU A 117 -26.54 -0.67 12.16
N GLY A 118 -25.89 -0.02 11.18
CA GLY A 118 -26.21 1.33 10.75
C GLY A 118 -25.36 1.76 9.55
N CYS A 119 -25.90 2.65 8.73
CA CYS A 119 -25.15 3.20 7.58
C CYS A 119 -24.05 4.15 8.07
N SER A 120 -22.79 3.83 7.75
CA SER A 120 -21.63 4.69 8.05
C SER A 120 -21.46 5.86 7.06
N ASN A 121 -22.36 6.00 6.10
CA ASN A 121 -22.38 7.05 5.08
C ASN A 121 -21.06 7.16 4.29
N CYS A 122 -20.54 6.02 3.79
CA CYS A 122 -19.27 5.96 3.09
C CYS A 122 -19.27 6.56 1.66
N GLY A 123 -20.43 6.98 1.15
CA GLY A 123 -20.56 7.57 -0.19
C GLY A 123 -20.97 6.61 -1.30
N VAL A 124 -20.82 5.29 -1.11
CA VAL A 124 -21.03 4.28 -2.18
C VAL A 124 -22.40 4.32 -2.85
N MET A 125 -23.42 4.78 -2.12
CA MET A 125 -24.79 4.94 -2.65
C MET A 125 -24.88 5.99 -3.77
N GLN A 126 -23.92 6.90 -3.89
CA GLN A 126 -23.88 7.93 -4.94
C GLN A 126 -23.07 7.49 -6.17
N PHE A 127 -22.31 6.40 -6.07
CA PHE A 127 -21.38 5.96 -7.11
C PHE A 127 -22.08 5.49 -8.40
N SER A 128 -23.19 4.74 -8.26
CA SER A 128 -23.93 4.26 -9.43
C SER A 128 -25.41 4.02 -9.12
N LYS A 129 -26.28 4.32 -10.09
CA LYS A 129 -27.73 4.18 -9.96
C LYS A 129 -28.10 2.71 -9.72
N GLY A 130 -28.98 2.48 -8.76
CA GLY A 130 -29.48 1.14 -8.42
C GLY A 130 -28.63 0.37 -7.41
N TRP A 131 -27.49 0.92 -6.97
CA TRP A 131 -26.77 0.37 -5.83
C TRP A 131 -27.60 0.53 -4.56
N LYS A 132 -27.68 -0.55 -3.79
CA LYS A 132 -28.35 -0.57 -2.50
C LYS A 132 -27.41 -1.22 -1.48
N CYS A 133 -26.96 -0.43 -0.51
CA CYS A 133 -26.41 -0.98 0.72
C CYS A 133 -27.50 -1.79 1.42
N HIS A 134 -27.08 -2.83 2.15
CA HIS A 134 -27.95 -3.82 2.80
C HIS A 134 -29.37 -3.30 3.08
N GLU A 135 -30.33 -3.74 2.27
CA GLU A 135 -31.74 -3.60 2.59
C GLU A 135 -31.95 -4.37 3.90
N HIS A 136 -32.47 -3.70 4.93
CA HIS A 136 -32.99 -4.40 6.09
C HIS A 136 -34.04 -5.38 5.59
N TYR A 137 -33.71 -6.67 5.48
CA TYR A 137 -34.72 -7.71 5.48
C TYR A 137 -35.32 -7.70 6.87
N THR A 138 -36.38 -6.91 7.07
CA THR A 138 -37.35 -7.16 8.11
C THR A 138 -37.87 -8.56 7.89
N VAL A 139 -37.57 -9.47 8.82
CA VAL A 139 -38.23 -10.77 8.96
C VAL A 139 -39.73 -10.56 9.15
#